data_AF-M1QI90-F1
#
_entry.id   AF-M1QI90-F1
#
_cell.length_a   1.000
_cell.length_b   1.000
_cell.length_c   1.000
_cell.angle_alpha   90.00
_cell.angle_beta   90.00
_cell.angle_gamma   90.00
#
_symmetry.space_group_name_H-M   'P 1'
#
loop_
_entity.id
_entity.type
_entity.pdbx_description
1 polymer ?
#
loop_
_entity_poly.entity_id
_entity_poly.type
_entity_poly.pdbx_seq_one_letter_code
_entity_poly.pdbx_strand_id
1 'polypeptide(L)' 'MNKAVFPESVKYPVQYGPNILASAIYCKNYQFVPYDRISELFEDIMGIKICSATIIKAEKECFQNLEGFENVSREKLIT' A
#
# COMPACT_ATOMS: atom_id res chain seq x y z
N MET A 1 31.96 -16.85 7.67
CA MET A 1 30.77 -16.06 8.06
C MET A 1 30.38 -15.21 6.87
N ASN A 2 29.31 -15.56 6.15
CA ASN A 2 28.75 -14.73 5.07
C ASN A 2 27.40 -14.17 5.56
N LYS A 3 27.43 -13.03 6.26
CA LYS A 3 26.20 -12.26 6.52
C LYS A 3 26.16 -11.14 5.49
N ALA A 4 25.24 -11.25 4.53
CA ALA A 4 24.95 -10.16 3.61
C ALA A 4 24.36 -8.98 4.39
N VAL A 5 24.66 -7.76 3.94
CA VAL A 5 24.05 -6.54 4.48
C VAL A 5 22.60 -6.48 4.02
N PHE A 6 21.67 -6.19 4.92
CA PHE A 6 20.27 -6.00 4.55
C PHE A 6 20.13 -4.79 3.62
N PRO A 7 19.28 -4.84 2.58
CA PRO A 7 19.01 -3.68 1.74
C PRO A 7 18.45 -2.52 2.57
N GLU A 8 18.87 -1.29 2.26
CA GLU A 8 18.42 -0.07 2.97
C GLU A 8 16.90 0.12 2.94
N SER A 9 16.23 -0.41 1.91
CA SER A 9 14.78 -0.37 1.74
C SER A 9 14.00 -1.30 2.67
N VAL A 10 14.67 -2.26 3.34
CA VAL A 10 14.06 -3.22 4.26
C VAL A 10 14.30 -2.75 5.69
N LYS A 11 13.31 -2.08 6.28
CA LYS A 11 13.45 -1.44 7.60
C LYS A 11 12.90 -2.30 8.75
N TYR A 12 12.11 -3.32 8.43
CA TYR A 12 11.42 -4.15 9.41
C TYR A 12 11.54 -5.64 9.07
N PRO A 13 11.47 -6.54 10.07
CA PRO A 13 11.48 -7.99 9.85
C PRO A 13 10.33 -8.48 8.96
N VAL A 14 9.19 -7.79 8.99
CA VAL A 14 8.04 -8.04 8.11
C VAL A 14 7.69 -6.73 7.42
N GLN A 15 7.82 -6.70 6.09
CA GLN A 15 7.48 -5.57 5.24
C GLN A 15 6.86 -6.08 3.94
N TYR A 16 5.79 -5.42 3.50
CA TYR A 16 5.17 -5.71 2.21
C TYR A 16 5.76 -4.82 1.13
N GLY A 17 6.06 -5.41 -0.02
CA GLY A 17 6.56 -4.67 -1.17
C GLY A 17 5.50 -3.74 -1.78
N PRO A 18 5.91 -2.75 -2.58
CA PRO A 18 5.01 -1.74 -3.15
C PRO A 18 3.88 -2.36 -3.98
N ASN A 19 4.12 -3.45 -4.71
CA ASN A 19 3.11 -4.11 -5.53
C ASN A 19 2.00 -4.74 -4.68
N ILE A 20 2.34 -5.37 -3.55
CA ILE A 20 1.35 -5.97 -2.63
C ILE A 20 0.46 -4.88 -2.05
N LEU A 21 1.05 -3.78 -1.59
CA LEU A 21 0.30 -2.65 -1.04
C LEU A 21 -0.57 -1.97 -2.10
N ALA A 22 -0.05 -1.76 -3.31
CA ALA A 22 -0.80 -1.18 -4.42
C ALA A 22 -2.00 -2.06 -4.81
N SER A 23 -1.84 -3.38 -4.87
CA SER A 23 -2.95 -4.31 -5.14
C SER A 23 -4.03 -4.23 -4.05
N ALA A 24 -3.64 -4.15 -2.77
CA ALA A 24 -4.60 -4.02 -1.67
C ALA A 24 -5.37 -2.69 -1.74
N ILE A 25 -4.67 -1.58 -2.01
CA ILE A 25 -5.27 -0.25 -2.19
C ILE A 25 -6.20 -0.24 -3.40
N TYR A 26 -5.84 -0.91 -4.51
CA TYR A 26 -6.70 -1.03 -5.68
C TYR A 26 -8.02 -1.75 -5.35
N CYS A 27 -7.95 -2.89 -4.65
CA CYS A 27 -9.16 -3.58 -4.17
C CYS A 27 -10.01 -2.68 -3.26
N LYS A 28 -9.38 -1.87 -2.42
CA LYS A 28 -10.09 -0.95 -1.53
C LYS A 28 -10.77 0.19 -2.30
N ASN A 29 -10.04 0.89 -3.16
CA ASN A 29 -10.48 2.16 -3.74
C ASN A 29 -11.27 1.99 -5.03
N TYR A 30 -10.96 0.98 -5.83
CA TYR A 30 -11.61 0.75 -7.11
C TYR A 30 -12.74 -0.28 -7.00
N GLN A 31 -12.54 -1.33 -6.20
CA GLN A 31 -13.53 -2.42 -6.04
C GLN A 31 -14.35 -2.28 -4.75
N PHE A 32 -14.08 -1.28 -3.91
CA PHE A 32 -14.79 -0.99 -2.65
C PHE A 32 -14.84 -2.17 -1.67
N VAL A 33 -13.84 -3.05 -1.70
CA VAL A 33 -13.78 -4.21 -0.81
C VAL A 33 -13.43 -3.77 0.62
N PRO A 34 -14.11 -4.25 1.67
CA PRO A 34 -13.75 -3.96 3.05
C PRO A 34 -12.34 -4.44 3.41
N TYR A 35 -11.64 -3.73 4.29
CA TYR A 35 -10.23 -4.05 4.62
C TYR A 35 -10.04 -5.48 5.13
N ASP A 36 -10.94 -5.96 5.99
CA ASP A 36 -10.86 -7.32 6.53
C ASP A 36 -11.02 -8.35 5.41
N ARG A 37 -11.92 -8.09 4.45
CA ARG A 37 -12.10 -8.95 3.27
C ARG A 37 -10.89 -8.95 2.33
N ILE A 38 -10.16 -7.84 2.24
CA ILE A 38 -8.89 -7.79 1.49
C ILE A 38 -7.82 -8.61 2.21
N SER A 39 -7.76 -8.55 3.54
CA SER A 39 -6.83 -9.35 4.34
C SER A 39 -7.08 -10.84 4.12
N GLU A 40 -8.34 -11.29 4.19
CA GLU A 40 -8.74 -12.66 3.87
C GLU A 40 -8.37 -13.05 2.43
N LEU A 41 -8.68 -12.20 1.44
CA LEU A 41 -8.37 -12.46 0.03
C LEU A 41 -6.88 -12.70 -0.21
N PHE A 42 -6.02 -11.90 0.42
CA PHE A 42 -4.56 -12.01 0.28
C PHE A 42 -4.02 -13.26 0.97
N GLU A 43 -4.62 -13.67 2.09
CA GLU A 43 -4.29 -14.93 2.74
C GLU A 43 -4.72 -16.13 1.88
N ASP A 44 -5.97 -16.15 1.43
CA ASP A 44 -6.57 -17.29 0.73
C ASP A 44 -5.97 -17.52 -0.67
N ILE A 45 -5.69 -16.44 -1.42
CA ILE A 45 -5.25 -16.55 -2.82
C ILE A 45 -3.73 -16.41 -2.96
N MET A 46 -3.10 -15.56 -2.14
CA MET A 46 -1.68 -15.25 -2.28
C MET A 46 -0.82 -15.85 -1.16
N GLY A 47 -1.43 -16.41 -0.11
CA GLY A 47 -0.70 -16.89 1.07
C GLY A 47 -0.05 -15.78 1.89
N ILE A 48 -0.47 -14.53 1.72
CA ILE A 48 0.13 -13.34 2.35
C ILE A 48 -0.76 -12.86 3.49
N LYS A 49 -0.28 -12.96 4.72
CA LYS A 49 -1.01 -12.51 5.92
C LYS A 49 -0.84 -11.01 6.18
N ILE A 50 -1.48 -10.18 5.37
CA ILE A 50 -1.55 -8.73 5.61
C ILE A 50 -2.74 -8.41 6.53
N CYS A 51 -2.57 -7.49 7.49
CA CYS A 51 -3.66 -7.05 8.35
C CYS A 51 -4.26 -5.72 7.86
N SER A 52 -5.55 -5.51 8.17
CA SER A 52 -6.30 -4.29 7.81
C SER A 52 -5.61 -3.00 8.22
N ALA A 53 -4.97 -2.95 9.39
CA ALA A 53 -4.22 -1.78 9.85
C ALA A 53 -3.05 -1.41 8.93
N THR A 54 -2.39 -2.42 8.35
CA THR A 54 -1.31 -2.20 7.37
C THR A 54 -1.86 -1.63 6.07
N ILE A 55 -3.01 -2.13 5.61
CA ILE A 55 -3.69 -1.64 4.40
C ILE A 55 -4.14 -0.18 4.58
N ILE A 56 -4.78 0.14 5.72
CA ILE A 56 -5.21 1.51 6.07
C ILE A 56 -4.02 2.47 6.10
N LYS A 57 -2.90 2.04 6.71
CA LYS A 57 -1.67 2.84 6.73
C LYS A 57 -1.14 3.10 5.31
N ALA A 58 -1.05 2.06 4.49
CA ALA A 58 -0.56 2.18 3.12
C ALA A 58 -1.47 3.06 2.25
N GLU A 59 -2.79 2.96 2.41
CA GLU A 59 -3.76 3.83 1.74
C GLU A 59 -3.59 5.29 2.15
N LYS A 60 -3.39 5.56 3.45
CA LYS A 60 -3.12 6.92 3.95
C LYS A 60 -1.82 7.49 3.37
N GLU A 61 -0.75 6.70 3.33
CA GLU A 61 0.52 7.10 2.72
C GLU A 61 0.36 7.37 1.22
N CYS A 62 -0.40 6.53 0.52
CA CYS A 62 -0.74 6.73 -0.90
C CYS A 62 -1.52 8.04 -1.12
N PHE A 63 -2.54 8.31 -0.30
CA PHE A 63 -3.30 9.55 -0.34
C PHE A 63 -2.40 10.78 -0.14
N GLN A 64 -1.51 10.75 0.86
CA GLN A 64 -0.57 11.84 1.12
C GLN A 64 0.38 12.07 -0.05
N ASN A 65 0.87 11.01 -0.69
CA ASN A 65 1.76 11.12 -1.85
C ASN A 65 1.06 11.73 -3.09
N LEU A 66 -0.27 11.76 -3.14
CA LEU A 66 -1.04 12.38 -4.22
C LEU A 66 -1.20 13.90 -4.06
N GLU A 67 -0.86 14.47 -2.90
CA GLU A 67 -1.03 15.90 -2.60
C GLU A 67 -0.35 16.80 -3.65
N GLY A 68 0.88 16.48 -4.04
CA GLY A 68 1.61 17.24 -5.05
C GLY A 68 0.91 17.23 -6.42
N PHE A 69 0.35 16.08 -6.81
CA PHE A 69 -0.43 15.97 -8.04
C PHE A 69 -1.74 16.76 -7.95
N GLU A 70 -2.47 16.63 -6.83
CA GLU A 70 -3.72 17.36 -6.60
C GLU A 70 -3.53 18.88 -6.69
N ASN A 71 -2.44 19.39 -6.11
CA ASN A 71 -2.09 20.82 -6.17
C ASN A 71 -1.87 21.29 -7.61
N VAL A 72 -1.08 20.55 -8.39
CA VAL A 72 -0.84 20.86 -9.81
C VAL A 72 -2.13 20.80 -10.62
N SER A 73 -2.99 19.81 -10.38
CA SER A 73 -4.30 19.72 -11.05
C SER A 73 -5.18 20.92 -10.71
N ARG A 74 -5.22 21.34 -9.44
CA ARG A 74 -6.05 22.46 -8.98
C ARG A 74 -5.62 23.78 -9.62
N GLU A 75 -4.32 24.07 -9.66
CA GLU A 75 -3.79 25.29 -10.29
C GLU A 75 -4.18 25.38 -11.78
N LYS A 76 -4.06 24.26 -12.50
CA LYS A 76 -4.36 24.21 -13.94
C LYS A 76 -5.86 24.28 -14.28
N LEU A 77 -6.74 23.85 -13.37
CA LEU A 77 -8.19 23.87 -13.58
C LEU A 77 -8.83 25.22 -13.20
N ILE A 78 -8.11 26.09 -12.49
CA ILE A 78 -8.56 27.44 -12.10
C ILE A 78 -8.19 28.49 -13.17
N THR A 79 -7.33 28.14 -14.14
CA THR A 79 -6.95 28.99 -15.28
C THR A 79 -7.89 28.76 -16.46
#